data_AF-A0A521EN41-F1
#
_entry.id   AF-A0A521EN41-F1
#
_cell.length_a   1.000
_cell.length_b   1.000
_cell.length_c   1.000
_cell.angle_alpha   90.00
_cell.angle_beta   90.00
_cell.angle_gamma   90.00
#
_symmetry.space_group_name_H-M   'P 1'
#
loop_
_entity.id
_entity.type
_entity.pdbx_description
1 polymer ?
#
loop_
_entity_poly.entity_id
_entity_poly.type
_entity_poly.pdbx_seq_one_letter_code
_entity_poly.pdbx_strand_id
1 'polypeptide(L)'
;MRNQYDLQPKEEQPKQAKHRTRSRKKRPLQILRKVASILFLALVTFLCGWMIGFLFDHSTNQSSSSTKQGKEYMATEEQEPQEEDNTPPDWWDFHDPPAQSDKTPNRKKKNKQTPTWEPSTVPSRTILHNNWRNPDLTHKPSKNRNREYPSQSDIQLEPPSLRPNDSPHRREMQVSVRLPYWEMQTAIHQLNKEGEQMDEVNFPWYDLQPDGKLEVRPVSKKAKQRVRSIVTKYNMRIIPVIGSQYSPSLLHDVLTAPEKRRLLTNEILKLTEEQGYHGVEIQFQPVLQKDQERFTDWMKTLSKKLHQKNRWLSVAVYPKTSSSGEAPLQDAQNWARLGQAADTVKIMAYHYSWEKPGPSAPLSWLEKILTYAQKEISPEKIYLSIPTHGYLWSDVNQLAPLTYEEAQTLIQQREVRVHRDKNGEAWFRYQRGERARTAYYQDAFSYRQKIRFLMKQYPDLGGIAHWYLGAEDPNIWAVLKKEN
;
A
#
# COMPACT_ATOMS: atom_id res chain seq x y z
N MET A 1 10.67 -45.07 -0.45
CA MET A 1 10.17 -45.59 0.84
C MET A 1 8.94 -44.77 1.24
N ARG A 2 7.80 -45.46 1.35
CA ARG A 2 6.50 -44.91 1.81
C ARG A 2 6.60 -44.55 3.29
N ASN A 3 5.91 -43.48 3.72
CA ASN A 3 5.36 -43.42 5.06
C ASN A 3 3.93 -42.88 5.00
N GLN A 4 3.03 -43.73 5.49
CA GLN A 4 1.59 -43.53 5.70
C GLN A 4 1.39 -42.74 7.00
N TYR A 5 0.34 -41.92 7.06
CA TYR A 5 -0.26 -41.51 8.33
C TYR A 5 -1.72 -41.94 8.35
N ASP A 6 -2.02 -42.72 9.39
CA ASP A 6 -3.31 -43.28 9.77
C ASP A 6 -4.28 -42.18 10.21
N LEU A 7 -5.53 -42.26 9.75
CA LEU A 7 -6.64 -41.40 10.17
C LEU A 7 -7.69 -42.28 10.85
N GLN A 8 -7.89 -42.11 12.15
CA GLN A 8 -9.11 -42.56 12.83
C GLN A 8 -10.01 -41.35 13.16
N PRO A 9 -11.33 -41.44 12.90
CA PRO A 9 -12.28 -40.36 13.18
C PRO A 9 -12.82 -40.43 14.62
N LYS A 10 -13.02 -39.27 15.26
CA LYS A 10 -13.79 -39.16 16.51
C LYS A 10 -15.27 -39.03 16.20
N GLU A 11 -16.06 -39.90 16.84
CA GLU A 11 -17.52 -39.96 16.78
C GLU A 11 -18.20 -38.75 17.45
N GLU A 12 -19.25 -38.25 16.81
CA GLU A 12 -20.26 -37.36 17.39
C GLU A 12 -21.31 -38.18 18.16
N GLN A 13 -21.82 -37.64 19.27
CA GLN A 13 -23.08 -38.08 19.86
C GLN A 13 -24.04 -36.90 20.12
N PRO A 14 -25.37 -37.15 20.11
CA PRO A 14 -26.34 -36.21 19.55
C PRO A 14 -27.13 -35.40 20.60
N LYS A 15 -27.70 -34.30 20.12
CA LYS A 15 -28.71 -33.46 20.79
C LYS A 15 -30.06 -34.19 20.89
N GLN A 16 -30.75 -34.05 22.03
CA GLN A 16 -32.22 -34.01 22.05
C GLN A 16 -32.78 -32.99 23.04
N ALA A 17 -33.86 -32.37 22.58
CA ALA A 17 -34.58 -31.23 23.12
C ALA A 17 -35.60 -31.59 24.23
N LYS A 18 -36.12 -30.57 24.93
CA LYS A 18 -37.57 -30.47 25.19
C LYS A 18 -38.03 -29.07 25.63
N HIS A 19 -39.15 -28.70 25.03
CA HIS A 19 -40.04 -27.56 25.25
C HIS A 19 -40.41 -27.25 26.72
N ARG A 20 -40.70 -25.98 27.04
CA ARG A 20 -42.09 -25.48 27.13
C ARG A 20 -42.18 -23.98 27.47
N THR A 21 -43.26 -23.42 26.93
CA THR A 21 -43.78 -22.05 26.95
C THR A 21 -44.27 -21.59 28.33
N ARG A 22 -44.22 -20.28 28.59
CA ARG A 22 -45.28 -19.55 29.32
C ARG A 22 -45.25 -18.04 29.02
N SER A 23 -46.37 -17.53 28.52
CA SER A 23 -46.69 -16.12 28.33
C SER A 23 -47.50 -15.57 29.51
N ARG A 24 -47.37 -14.26 29.78
CA ARG A 24 -48.33 -13.26 30.35
C ARG A 24 -47.50 -12.23 31.15
N LYS A 25 -47.69 -10.90 31.13
CA LYS A 25 -48.85 -10.03 30.89
C LYS A 25 -48.38 -8.57 30.67
N LYS A 26 -49.25 -7.77 30.04
CA LYS A 26 -49.25 -6.30 29.78
C LYS A 26 -49.10 -5.46 31.10
N ARG A 27 -48.60 -4.20 31.17
CA ARG A 27 -49.08 -2.91 30.60
C ARG A 27 -48.06 -1.74 30.87
N PRO A 28 -48.22 -0.54 30.23
CA PRO A 28 -47.29 0.62 30.23
C PRO A 28 -47.75 1.84 31.08
N LEU A 29 -46.90 2.86 31.28
CA LEU A 29 -47.20 4.33 31.43
C LEU A 29 -45.88 5.12 31.69
N GLN A 30 -45.41 6.01 30.79
CA GLN A 30 -45.51 7.48 30.83
C GLN A 30 -44.98 8.23 32.07
N ILE A 31 -43.78 8.84 31.98
CA ILE A 31 -43.38 10.16 32.54
C ILE A 31 -42.25 10.71 31.63
N LEU A 32 -42.53 11.56 30.65
CA LEU A 32 -42.44 13.03 30.63
C LEU A 32 -41.08 13.68 30.96
N ARG A 33 -40.52 14.35 29.92
CA ARG A 33 -40.00 15.73 29.91
C ARG A 33 -39.10 16.14 31.10
N LYS A 34 -37.76 16.13 30.89
CA LYS A 34 -36.77 17.08 31.46
C LYS A 34 -35.33 16.68 31.09
N VAL A 35 -34.87 17.01 29.87
CA VAL A 35 -33.41 17.14 29.57
C VAL A 35 -33.11 18.23 28.52
N ALA A 36 -34.11 18.73 27.79
CA ALA A 36 -33.92 19.72 26.72
C ALA A 36 -33.68 21.19 27.18
N SER A 37 -33.11 21.44 28.36
CA SER A 37 -32.91 22.82 28.88
C SER A 37 -31.51 23.10 29.43
N ILE A 38 -30.51 22.24 29.20
CA ILE A 38 -29.14 22.46 29.70
C ILE A 38 -28.14 22.82 28.59
N LEU A 39 -28.52 22.72 27.30
CA LEU A 39 -27.60 22.96 26.18
C LEU A 39 -27.73 24.34 25.50
N PHE A 40 -28.59 25.24 25.98
CA PHE A 40 -28.83 26.54 25.33
C PHE A 40 -28.18 27.75 26.04
N LEU A 41 -27.49 27.55 27.17
CA LEU A 41 -26.88 28.66 27.94
C LEU A 41 -25.34 28.68 27.96
N ALA A 42 -24.68 27.74 27.26
CA ALA A 42 -23.20 27.68 27.20
C ALA A 42 -22.60 28.18 25.87
N LEU A 43 -23.43 28.59 24.90
CA LEU A 43 -22.97 28.98 23.56
C LEU A 43 -22.90 30.50 23.31
N VAL A 44 -23.27 31.33 24.29
CA VAL A 44 -23.38 32.81 24.12
C VAL A 44 -22.27 33.59 24.83
N THR A 45 -21.40 32.96 25.62
CA THR A 45 -20.33 33.65 26.38
C THR A 45 -18.91 33.47 25.84
N PHE A 46 -18.72 32.81 24.70
CA PHE A 46 -17.38 32.59 24.11
C PHE A 46 -17.09 33.40 22.83
N LEU A 47 -18.03 34.24 22.38
CA LEU A 47 -17.92 35.00 21.12
C LEU A 47 -17.80 36.53 21.29
N CYS A 48 -17.46 37.04 22.48
CA CYS A 48 -17.35 38.49 22.73
C CYS A 48 -16.03 38.95 23.38
N GLY A 49 -14.99 38.11 23.41
CA GLY A 49 -13.69 38.51 23.93
C GLY A 49 -12.59 37.99 23.02
N TRP A 50 -12.28 38.73 21.94
CA TRP A 50 -10.98 38.80 21.26
C TRP A 50 -11.13 39.62 19.97
N MET A 51 -11.43 40.90 20.15
CA MET A 51 -11.07 41.97 19.22
C MET A 51 -10.77 43.19 20.08
N ILE A 52 -9.60 43.81 19.85
CA ILE A 52 -9.11 45.16 20.22
C ILE A 52 -7.70 45.10 20.86
N GLY A 53 -6.73 45.69 20.15
CA GLY A 53 -5.33 45.92 20.54
C GLY A 53 -4.34 45.77 19.37
N PHE A 54 -4.42 46.61 18.33
CA PHE A 54 -3.46 47.72 18.02
C PHE A 54 -1.98 47.23 17.88
N LEU A 55 -1.34 47.17 16.70
CA LEU A 55 -0.84 48.23 15.79
C LEU A 55 -0.03 49.35 16.48
N PHE A 56 1.06 49.78 15.81
CA PHE A 56 2.25 50.58 16.21
C PHE A 56 3.44 49.72 16.70
N ASP A 57 4.71 49.93 16.29
CA ASP A 57 5.35 50.79 15.30
C ASP A 57 6.81 50.29 15.09
N HIS A 58 7.45 50.75 14.02
CA HIS A 58 8.87 51.02 13.72
C HIS A 58 9.96 50.58 14.74
N SER A 59 11.23 50.34 14.41
CA SER A 59 12.06 50.26 13.20
C SER A 59 13.51 50.08 13.72
N THR A 60 14.44 49.67 12.84
CA THR A 60 15.90 49.91 12.90
C THR A 60 16.85 49.08 13.79
N ASN A 61 17.95 48.72 13.11
CA ASN A 61 19.35 48.51 13.49
C ASN A 61 19.76 47.23 14.22
N GLN A 62 20.54 46.36 13.58
CA GLN A 62 21.98 46.41 13.21
C GLN A 62 22.95 46.05 14.35
N SER A 63 23.54 44.86 14.18
CA SER A 63 24.97 44.53 14.32
C SER A 63 25.61 44.27 15.69
N SER A 64 26.57 43.33 15.62
CA SER A 64 27.72 43.07 16.52
C SER A 64 27.38 42.35 17.84
N SER A 65 27.81 41.11 18.14
CA SER A 65 29.11 40.39 18.13
C SER A 65 29.69 40.26 19.55
N SER A 66 29.90 39.00 19.98
CA SER A 66 30.82 38.55 21.06
C SER A 66 30.40 38.98 22.49
N THR A 67 30.58 38.25 23.59
CA THR A 67 31.58 37.25 23.99
C THR A 67 31.04 36.47 25.21
N LYS A 68 31.62 35.28 25.41
CA LYS A 68 31.48 34.32 26.53
C LYS A 68 31.53 34.90 27.95
N GLN A 69 30.76 34.27 28.86
CA GLN A 69 31.04 33.83 30.25
C GLN A 69 29.68 33.82 30.99
N GLY A 70 29.13 32.71 31.51
CA GLY A 70 29.74 31.74 32.41
C GLY A 70 29.27 32.04 33.84
N LYS A 71 28.08 31.54 34.23
CA LYS A 71 27.64 31.42 35.63
C LYS A 71 26.67 30.23 35.78
N GLU A 72 27.10 29.23 36.54
CA GLU A 72 26.27 28.21 37.18
C GLU A 72 25.25 28.86 38.12
N TYR A 73 24.00 28.39 38.13
CA TYR A 73 23.18 28.16 39.33
C TYR A 73 22.03 27.19 39.01
N MET A 74 22.07 26.04 39.68
CA MET A 74 21.01 25.17 40.21
C MET A 74 19.61 25.14 39.53
N ALA A 75 19.35 23.99 38.89
CA ALA A 75 18.18 23.11 38.99
C ALA A 75 16.81 23.70 39.40
N THR A 76 15.89 23.71 38.42
CA THR A 76 14.48 23.37 38.62
C THR A 76 14.09 22.32 37.59
N GLU A 77 13.61 21.20 38.11
CA GLU A 77 13.21 19.96 37.44
C GLU A 77 11.91 20.20 36.65
N GLU A 78 11.98 20.10 35.32
CA GLU A 78 10.82 20.10 34.43
C GLU A 78 10.87 18.80 33.61
N GLN A 79 9.85 17.97 33.77
CA GLN A 79 9.78 16.61 33.22
C GLN A 79 9.75 16.64 31.68
N GLU A 80 10.83 16.13 31.05
CA GLU A 80 10.84 15.77 29.63
C GLU A 80 9.97 14.51 29.40
N PRO A 81 9.19 14.47 28.31
CA PRO A 81 8.44 13.27 27.95
C PRO A 81 9.41 12.18 27.47
N GLN A 82 9.21 10.98 28.03
CA GLN A 82 10.01 9.77 27.78
C GLN A 82 10.33 9.57 26.29
N GLU A 83 11.63 9.51 25.99
CA GLU A 83 12.15 8.97 24.74
C GLU A 83 11.63 7.53 24.56
N GLU A 84 10.93 7.29 23.46
CA GLU A 84 10.64 5.92 23.02
C GLU A 84 11.96 5.22 22.70
N ASP A 85 12.20 4.13 23.44
CA ASP A 85 13.24 3.12 23.25
C ASP A 85 13.30 2.68 21.77
N ASN A 86 14.17 3.33 21.01
CA ASN A 86 14.52 2.98 19.63
C ASN A 86 15.64 1.93 19.62
N THR A 87 15.46 0.82 20.34
CA THR A 87 16.27 -0.38 20.10
C THR A 87 15.81 -1.03 18.79
N PRO A 88 16.70 -1.19 17.78
CA PRO A 88 16.35 -1.89 16.56
C PRO A 88 16.02 -3.37 16.85
N PRO A 89 15.13 -4.01 16.07
CA PRO A 89 14.80 -5.41 16.25
C PRO A 89 16.03 -6.31 16.03
N ASP A 90 16.14 -7.43 16.77
CA ASP A 90 17.27 -8.39 16.85
C ASP A 90 17.94 -8.84 15.53
N TRP A 91 17.38 -8.52 14.36
CA TRP A 91 17.99 -8.74 13.06
C TRP A 91 18.88 -7.59 12.57
N TRP A 92 18.89 -6.45 13.27
CA TRP A 92 19.57 -5.18 12.98
C TRP A 92 20.51 -4.78 14.14
N ASP A 93 21.81 -4.97 13.98
CA ASP A 93 22.82 -4.49 14.95
C ASP A 93 23.84 -3.60 14.20
N PHE A 94 24.06 -2.40 14.73
CA PHE A 94 24.93 -1.36 14.18
C PHE A 94 26.42 -1.60 14.52
N HIS A 95 26.72 -2.59 15.37
CA HIS A 95 28.06 -2.85 15.89
C HIS A 95 28.52 -4.31 15.70
N ASP A 96 28.48 -4.83 14.48
CA ASP A 96 29.28 -6.02 14.14
C ASP A 96 30.68 -5.56 13.67
N PRO A 97 31.75 -5.79 14.44
CA PRO A 97 33.10 -5.54 13.95
C PRO A 97 33.45 -6.53 12.81
N PRO A 98 34.35 -6.15 11.88
CA PRO A 98 34.74 -7.04 10.79
C PRO A 98 35.35 -8.34 11.34
N ALA A 99 34.99 -9.46 10.73
CA ALA A 99 35.43 -10.79 11.15
C ALA A 99 36.97 -10.89 11.14
N GLN A 100 37.58 -11.03 12.32
CA GLN A 100 38.98 -11.42 12.44
C GLN A 100 39.12 -12.93 12.22
N SER A 101 39.97 -13.29 11.25
CA SER A 101 40.50 -14.64 11.09
C SER A 101 41.56 -14.93 12.16
N ASP A 102 41.37 -15.96 12.99
CA ASP A 102 42.22 -17.18 13.00
C ASP A 102 42.15 -18.01 14.32
N LYS A 103 42.11 -19.33 14.11
CA LYS A 103 42.68 -20.46 14.89
C LYS A 103 41.96 -21.03 16.14
N THR A 104 41.64 -22.31 15.99
CA THR A 104 41.13 -23.34 16.92
C THR A 104 42.15 -23.78 18.00
N PRO A 105 41.81 -24.73 18.92
CA PRO A 105 40.76 -24.68 19.95
C PRO A 105 41.35 -25.04 21.34
N ASN A 106 40.67 -24.72 22.45
CA ASN A 106 40.92 -25.48 23.68
C ASN A 106 39.68 -25.73 24.52
N ARG A 107 39.59 -26.97 24.97
CA ARG A 107 38.44 -27.66 25.55
C ARG A 107 38.54 -27.56 27.07
N LYS A 108 37.51 -27.03 27.78
CA LYS A 108 37.29 -27.36 29.20
C LYS A 108 35.82 -27.21 29.60
N LYS A 109 35.47 -27.99 30.62
CA LYS A 109 34.17 -28.61 30.91
C LYS A 109 33.13 -27.66 31.53
N LYS A 110 31.87 -28.02 31.25
CA LYS A 110 30.60 -27.62 31.88
C LYS A 110 30.66 -27.43 33.39
N ASN A 111 29.97 -26.40 33.88
CA ASN A 111 29.09 -26.55 35.04
C ASN A 111 27.79 -25.76 34.85
N LYS A 112 26.68 -26.38 35.27
CA LYS A 112 25.28 -25.94 35.09
C LYS A 112 24.93 -24.83 36.09
N GLN A 113 24.23 -23.80 35.62
CA GLN A 113 23.16 -23.12 36.36
C GLN A 113 22.23 -22.44 35.35
N THR A 114 20.98 -22.90 35.31
CA THR A 114 19.88 -22.39 34.48
C THR A 114 19.08 -21.35 35.26
N PRO A 115 18.93 -20.12 34.77
CA PRO A 115 17.78 -19.29 35.07
C PRO A 115 16.71 -19.53 33.99
N THR A 116 15.54 -19.99 34.43
CA THR A 116 14.31 -20.02 33.64
C THR A 116 13.91 -18.60 33.26
N TRP A 117 13.88 -18.31 31.96
CA TRP A 117 13.18 -17.16 31.40
C TRP A 117 12.09 -17.68 30.47
N GLU A 118 10.85 -17.33 30.78
CA GLU A 118 9.69 -17.57 29.93
C GLU A 118 9.85 -16.73 28.65
N PRO A 119 9.63 -17.30 27.46
CA PRO A 119 9.64 -16.52 26.23
C PRO A 119 8.40 -15.62 26.19
N SER A 120 8.63 -14.32 26.36
CA SER A 120 7.69 -13.25 26.03
C SER A 120 7.17 -13.43 24.59
N THR A 121 5.87 -13.68 24.49
CA THR A 121 5.12 -13.78 23.24
C THR A 121 4.70 -12.39 22.78
N VAL A 122 5.59 -11.68 22.11
CA VAL A 122 5.20 -10.54 21.28
C VAL A 122 5.59 -10.85 19.83
N PRO A 123 4.63 -11.17 18.94
CA PRO A 123 4.94 -11.31 17.54
C PRO A 123 5.34 -9.94 16.99
N SER A 124 6.57 -9.84 16.49
CA SER A 124 7.02 -8.74 15.64
C SER A 124 6.00 -8.50 14.54
N ARG A 125 5.52 -7.25 14.39
CA ARG A 125 4.58 -6.86 13.34
C ARG A 125 5.16 -7.17 11.96
N THR A 126 4.76 -8.31 11.39
CA THR A 126 4.96 -8.62 9.98
C THR A 126 4.20 -7.58 9.16
N ILE A 127 4.91 -6.69 8.47
CA ILE A 127 4.30 -5.92 7.39
C ILE A 127 3.98 -6.93 6.30
N LEU A 128 2.70 -7.30 6.18
CA LEU A 128 2.22 -8.16 5.10
C LEU A 128 2.43 -7.43 3.76
N HIS A 129 3.54 -7.73 3.09
CA HIS A 129 3.74 -7.36 1.69
C HIS A 129 3.15 -8.44 0.77
N ASN A 130 2.48 -8.00 -0.30
CA ASN A 130 1.65 -8.79 -1.21
C ASN A 130 2.37 -10.03 -1.73
N ASN A 131 2.07 -11.21 -1.20
CA ASN A 131 2.38 -12.48 -1.86
C ASN A 131 1.10 -13.09 -2.45
N TRP A 132 0.72 -12.63 -3.64
CA TRP A 132 -0.45 -13.17 -4.35
C TRP A 132 -0.27 -14.61 -4.83
N ARG A 133 0.96 -15.17 -4.79
CA ARG A 133 1.21 -16.58 -5.11
C ARG A 133 0.83 -17.55 -4.00
N ASN A 134 0.58 -17.06 -2.77
CA ASN A 134 0.18 -17.92 -1.65
C ASN A 134 -0.95 -17.33 -0.77
N PRO A 135 -2.15 -17.10 -1.33
CA PRO A 135 -3.32 -16.77 -0.53
C PRO A 135 -3.80 -17.99 0.28
N ASP A 136 -4.15 -17.79 1.54
CA ASP A 136 -4.90 -18.80 2.29
C ASP A 136 -6.33 -18.90 1.72
N LEU A 137 -6.65 -20.04 1.10
CA LEU A 137 -7.89 -20.30 0.35
C LEU A 137 -8.74 -21.42 0.96
N THR A 138 -8.58 -21.75 2.25
CA THR A 138 -9.26 -22.91 2.84
C THR A 138 -10.73 -22.67 3.18
N HIS A 139 -11.60 -22.40 2.19
CA HIS A 139 -13.05 -22.53 2.38
C HIS A 139 -13.75 -23.07 1.12
N LYS A 140 -14.50 -24.16 1.30
CA LYS A 140 -15.27 -24.82 0.24
C LYS A 140 -16.66 -24.17 0.07
N PRO A 141 -17.15 -24.04 -1.18
CA PRO A 141 -18.33 -23.25 -1.51
C PRO A 141 -19.66 -23.97 -1.26
N SER A 142 -20.71 -23.21 -0.93
CA SER A 142 -22.10 -23.65 -1.05
C SER A 142 -22.73 -23.12 -2.35
N LYS A 143 -23.58 -23.93 -2.98
CA LYS A 143 -24.27 -23.63 -4.24
C LYS A 143 -25.57 -22.86 -3.95
N ASN A 144 -25.83 -21.73 -4.62
CA ASN A 144 -27.17 -21.45 -5.18
C ASN A 144 -27.26 -20.22 -6.13
N ARG A 145 -28.39 -20.17 -6.84
CA ARG A 145 -28.61 -19.76 -8.24
C ARG A 145 -28.97 -18.29 -8.49
N ASN A 146 -28.81 -17.92 -9.77
CA ASN A 146 -29.14 -16.72 -10.53
C ASN A 146 -30.47 -16.01 -10.17
N ARG A 147 -30.45 -14.67 -10.25
CA ARG A 147 -31.57 -13.83 -10.68
C ARG A 147 -31.05 -12.58 -11.40
N GLU A 148 -31.64 -12.31 -12.56
CA GLU A 148 -31.40 -11.15 -13.44
C GLU A 148 -32.03 -9.87 -12.89
N TYR A 149 -31.41 -8.72 -13.20
CA TYR A 149 -31.91 -7.37 -12.90
C TYR A 149 -32.09 -6.58 -14.22
N PRO A 150 -33.11 -5.72 -14.34
CA PRO A 150 -33.41 -5.00 -15.57
C PRO A 150 -32.46 -3.80 -15.82
N SER A 151 -32.14 -3.55 -17.09
CA SER A 151 -31.24 -2.49 -17.56
C SER A 151 -31.88 -1.10 -17.48
N GLN A 152 -31.22 -0.14 -16.83
CA GLN A 152 -31.53 1.28 -16.96
C GLN A 152 -30.62 1.92 -18.02
N SER A 153 -31.25 2.69 -18.91
CA SER A 153 -30.69 3.36 -20.08
C SER A 153 -29.35 4.09 -19.83
N ASP A 154 -28.49 3.95 -20.83
CA ASP A 154 -27.12 4.47 -20.86
C ASP A 154 -27.12 5.97 -21.19
N ILE A 155 -27.12 6.80 -20.14
CA ILE A 155 -26.53 8.13 -20.27
C ILE A 155 -25.05 7.89 -20.54
N GLN A 156 -24.62 8.15 -21.76
CA GLN A 156 -23.22 8.07 -22.19
C GLN A 156 -22.48 9.25 -21.55
N LEU A 157 -22.02 9.05 -20.32
CA LEU A 157 -21.14 10.00 -19.64
C LEU A 157 -19.77 9.83 -20.25
N GLU A 158 -19.20 10.90 -20.79
CA GLU A 158 -17.81 10.86 -21.23
C GLU A 158 -16.91 10.78 -20.00
N PRO A 159 -15.92 9.87 -19.99
CA PRO A 159 -14.97 9.80 -18.90
C PRO A 159 -14.22 11.13 -18.81
N PRO A 160 -13.85 11.58 -17.60
CA PRO A 160 -13.03 12.77 -17.47
C PRO A 160 -11.70 12.56 -18.24
N SER A 161 -11.16 13.62 -18.85
CA SER A 161 -9.91 13.53 -19.63
C SER A 161 -8.82 12.83 -18.83
N LEU A 162 -8.26 11.74 -19.37
CA LEU A 162 -7.13 11.01 -18.79
C LEU A 162 -5.85 11.87 -18.71
N ARG A 163 -5.80 12.99 -19.42
CA ARG A 163 -4.71 13.97 -19.32
C ARG A 163 -5.22 15.13 -18.49
N PRO A 164 -4.54 15.55 -17.40
CA PRO A 164 -4.81 16.84 -16.80
C PRO A 164 -4.65 17.90 -17.88
N ASN A 165 -5.57 18.85 -17.95
CA ASN A 165 -5.48 19.98 -18.89
C ASN A 165 -4.13 20.73 -18.75
N ASP A 166 -3.49 20.62 -17.58
CA ASP A 166 -2.31 21.38 -17.16
C ASP A 166 -1.19 20.48 -16.58
N SER A 167 -1.04 19.22 -17.02
CA SER A 167 0.13 18.41 -16.63
C SER A 167 1.41 19.16 -17.01
N PRO A 168 2.41 19.31 -16.12
CA PRO A 168 3.65 20.00 -16.45
C PRO A 168 4.38 19.29 -17.59
N HIS A 169 4.21 19.82 -18.80
CA HIS A 169 4.93 19.55 -20.06
C HIS A 169 4.87 18.12 -20.63
N ARG A 170 4.32 18.02 -21.86
CA ARG A 170 4.73 17.18 -23.03
C ARG A 170 5.39 15.80 -22.82
N ARG A 171 5.15 15.08 -21.72
CA ARG A 171 5.63 13.70 -21.52
C ARG A 171 4.80 12.72 -22.34
N GLU A 172 5.44 11.69 -22.88
CA GLU A 172 4.74 10.67 -23.68
C GLU A 172 3.91 9.75 -22.78
N MET A 173 4.54 9.19 -21.73
CA MET A 173 3.89 8.38 -20.71
C MET A 173 3.66 9.18 -19.42
N GLN A 174 2.51 8.96 -18.79
CA GLN A 174 2.26 9.54 -17.46
C GLN A 174 3.01 8.80 -16.37
N VAL A 175 3.41 9.53 -15.34
CA VAL A 175 4.11 9.00 -14.16
C VAL A 175 3.20 9.10 -12.94
N SER A 176 2.61 7.96 -12.60
CA SER A 176 1.87 7.76 -11.35
C SER A 176 2.84 7.25 -10.27
N VAL A 177 2.74 7.76 -9.04
CA VAL A 177 3.62 7.36 -7.93
C VAL A 177 2.83 6.79 -6.76
N ARG A 178 3.30 5.67 -6.20
CA ARG A 178 2.78 5.18 -4.92
C ARG A 178 3.48 5.87 -3.76
N LEU A 179 2.72 6.58 -2.94
CA LEU A 179 3.17 7.16 -1.68
C LEU A 179 2.88 6.18 -0.51
N PRO A 180 3.88 5.48 0.03
CA PRO A 180 3.68 4.54 1.14
C PRO A 180 3.32 5.25 2.45
N TYR A 181 2.55 4.58 3.31
CA TYR A 181 2.32 5.06 4.69
C TYR A 181 3.39 4.59 5.69
N TRP A 182 4.16 3.56 5.36
CA TRP A 182 5.20 2.98 6.24
C TRP A 182 6.52 3.74 6.21
N GLU A 183 6.83 4.47 5.12
CA GLU A 183 8.05 5.28 4.95
C GLU A 183 7.72 6.72 4.57
N MET A 184 6.73 7.28 5.27
CA MET A 184 6.07 8.50 4.84
C MET A 184 6.98 9.73 4.83
N GLN A 185 7.97 9.81 5.72
CA GLN A 185 8.89 10.95 5.76
C GLN A 185 9.77 10.99 4.50
N THR A 186 10.44 9.87 4.20
CA THR A 186 11.26 9.70 2.98
C THR A 186 10.43 9.89 1.73
N ALA A 187 9.25 9.28 1.67
CA ALA A 187 8.37 9.39 0.51
C ALA A 187 7.87 10.82 0.27
N ILE A 188 7.49 11.57 1.33
CA ILE A 188 7.11 12.98 1.22
C ILE A 188 8.30 13.86 0.81
N HIS A 189 9.50 13.54 1.29
CA HIS A 189 10.72 14.24 0.86
C HIS A 189 10.92 14.08 -0.65
N GLN A 190 10.87 12.85 -1.17
CA GLN A 190 10.99 12.60 -2.61
C GLN A 190 9.85 13.21 -3.42
N LEU A 191 8.60 13.13 -2.93
CA LEU A 191 7.45 13.77 -3.57
C LEU A 191 7.68 15.27 -3.77
N ASN A 192 8.24 15.94 -2.76
CA ASN A 192 8.54 17.38 -2.85
C ASN A 192 9.71 17.66 -3.80
N LYS A 193 10.73 16.81 -3.78
CA LYS A 193 11.97 16.99 -4.55
C LYS A 193 11.76 16.76 -6.04
N GLU A 194 11.04 15.72 -6.40
CA GLU A 194 10.93 15.22 -7.79
C GLU A 194 9.54 15.45 -8.41
N GLY A 195 8.68 16.22 -7.73
CA GLY A 195 7.28 16.35 -8.09
C GLY A 195 7.00 16.92 -9.49
N GLU A 196 7.92 17.68 -10.09
CA GLU A 196 7.77 18.13 -11.48
C GLU A 196 7.64 16.97 -12.48
N GLN A 197 8.17 15.79 -12.13
CA GLN A 197 8.19 14.60 -12.98
C GLN A 197 6.97 13.68 -12.77
N MET A 198 6.02 14.06 -11.91
CA MET A 198 4.90 13.21 -11.50
C MET A 198 3.57 13.82 -11.96
N ASP A 199 2.62 12.98 -12.39
CA ASP A 199 1.28 13.41 -12.81
C ASP A 199 0.21 13.08 -11.76
N GLU A 200 0.47 12.06 -10.95
CA GLU A 200 -0.52 11.48 -10.06
C GLU A 200 0.12 10.85 -8.83
N VAL A 201 -0.45 11.12 -7.67
CA VAL A 201 -0.12 10.43 -6.43
C VAL A 201 -1.21 9.45 -6.02
N ASN A 202 -0.79 8.24 -5.63
CA ASN A 202 -1.65 7.21 -5.06
C ASN A 202 -1.16 6.85 -3.66
N PHE A 203 -2.03 6.95 -2.67
CA PHE A 203 -1.71 6.58 -1.29
C PHE A 203 -2.71 5.54 -0.75
N PRO A 204 -2.23 4.41 -0.21
CA PRO A 204 -3.08 3.36 0.38
C PRO A 204 -3.46 3.71 1.82
N TRP A 205 -4.23 4.78 1.98
CA TRP A 205 -4.69 5.25 3.29
C TRP A 205 -6.09 4.76 3.66
N TYR A 206 -6.81 4.10 2.75
CA TYR A 206 -8.20 3.72 2.98
C TYR A 206 -8.36 2.21 2.89
N ASP A 207 -9.04 1.63 3.88
CA ASP A 207 -9.37 0.22 3.92
C ASP A 207 -10.86 -0.01 3.99
N LEU A 208 -11.33 -0.97 3.19
CA LEU A 208 -12.67 -1.52 3.28
C LEU A 208 -12.89 -2.21 4.63
N GLN A 209 -14.03 -1.95 5.29
CA GLN A 209 -14.44 -2.60 6.53
C GLN A 209 -15.57 -3.62 6.32
N PRO A 210 -15.79 -4.58 7.24
CA PRO A 210 -16.79 -5.65 7.11
C PRO A 210 -18.24 -5.18 6.89
N ASP A 211 -18.58 -3.97 7.34
CA ASP A 211 -19.91 -3.37 7.15
C ASP A 211 -20.07 -2.67 5.78
N GLY A 212 -18.99 -2.54 5.01
CA GLY A 212 -18.97 -1.81 3.73
C GLY A 212 -18.51 -0.36 3.87
N LYS A 213 -18.12 0.12 5.05
CA LYS A 213 -17.52 1.45 5.23
C LYS A 213 -16.04 1.49 4.87
N LEU A 214 -15.52 2.71 4.79
CA LEU A 214 -14.09 2.97 4.63
C LEU A 214 -13.51 3.47 5.95
N GLU A 215 -12.38 2.90 6.34
CA GLU A 215 -11.57 3.40 7.45
C GLU A 215 -10.28 4.02 6.92
N VAL A 216 -9.86 5.13 7.54
CA VAL A 216 -8.61 5.79 7.19
C VAL A 216 -7.50 5.27 8.09
N ARG A 217 -6.42 4.77 7.50
CA ARG A 217 -5.20 4.41 8.21
C ARG A 217 -4.66 5.61 9.02
N PRO A 218 -4.00 5.35 10.16
CA PRO A 218 -3.44 6.40 10.98
C PRO A 218 -2.32 7.13 10.23
N VAL A 219 -2.64 8.32 9.74
CA VAL A 219 -1.71 9.23 9.05
C VAL A 219 -1.87 10.62 9.66
N SER A 220 -0.77 11.22 10.10
CA SER A 220 -0.81 12.48 10.82
C SER A 220 -1.42 13.61 9.98
N LYS A 221 -2.16 14.52 10.63
CA LYS A 221 -2.77 15.67 9.95
C LYS A 221 -1.71 16.52 9.23
N LYS A 222 -0.53 16.67 9.84
CA LYS A 222 0.63 17.38 9.27
C LYS A 222 1.12 16.71 7.98
N ALA A 223 1.23 15.39 7.95
CA ALA A 223 1.62 14.66 6.75
C ALA A 223 0.57 14.80 5.63
N LYS A 224 -0.72 14.66 5.94
CA LYS A 224 -1.81 14.86 4.97
C LYS A 224 -1.77 16.27 4.36
N GLN A 225 -1.57 17.29 5.19
CA GLN A 225 -1.45 18.68 4.73
C GLN A 225 -0.22 18.89 3.84
N ARG A 226 0.93 18.32 4.21
CA ARG A 226 2.16 18.43 3.42
C ARG A 226 2.04 17.73 2.06
N VAL A 227 1.43 16.55 2.01
CA VAL A 227 1.13 15.87 0.73
C VAL A 227 0.23 16.76 -0.13
N ARG A 228 -0.87 17.30 0.42
CA ARG A 228 -1.75 18.20 -0.31
C ARG A 228 -1.04 19.43 -0.85
N SER A 229 -0.21 20.09 -0.03
CA SER A 229 0.50 21.29 -0.47
C SER A 229 1.47 21.00 -1.62
N ILE A 230 2.17 19.86 -1.57
CA ILE A 230 3.10 19.45 -2.63
C ILE A 230 2.33 19.10 -3.92
N VAL A 231 1.25 18.32 -3.80
CA VAL A 231 0.43 17.94 -4.95
C VAL A 231 -0.17 19.16 -5.63
N THR A 232 -0.69 20.13 -4.85
CA THR A 232 -1.19 21.40 -5.40
C THR A 232 -0.07 22.20 -6.05
N LYS A 233 1.11 22.28 -5.45
CA LYS A 233 2.28 22.99 -6.01
C LYS A 233 2.65 22.47 -7.40
N TYR A 234 2.61 21.15 -7.61
CA TYR A 234 2.98 20.51 -8.87
C TYR A 234 1.79 20.13 -9.76
N ASN A 235 0.58 20.55 -9.39
CA ASN A 235 -0.65 20.27 -10.11
C ASN A 235 -0.89 18.78 -10.41
N MET A 236 -0.59 17.90 -9.45
CA MET A 236 -0.80 16.46 -9.62
C MET A 236 -2.25 16.06 -9.35
N ARG A 237 -2.67 14.95 -9.95
CA ARG A 237 -3.92 14.28 -9.54
C ARG A 237 -3.73 13.56 -8.21
N ILE A 238 -4.82 13.54 -7.45
CA ILE A 238 -4.93 12.80 -6.20
C ILE A 238 -5.92 11.66 -6.41
N ILE A 239 -5.41 10.44 -6.46
CA ILE A 239 -6.21 9.21 -6.61
C ILE A 239 -5.84 8.27 -5.44
N PRO A 240 -6.48 8.39 -4.26
CA PRO A 240 -6.25 7.50 -3.14
C PRO A 240 -6.56 6.04 -3.49
N VAL A 241 -5.92 5.13 -2.77
CA VAL A 241 -6.06 3.70 -2.97
C VAL A 241 -6.91 3.12 -1.87
N ILE A 242 -7.89 2.31 -2.26
CA ILE A 242 -8.78 1.59 -1.37
C ILE A 242 -8.39 0.11 -1.38
N GLY A 243 -7.90 -0.36 -0.25
CA GLY A 243 -7.48 -1.75 -0.03
C GLY A 243 -8.60 -2.60 0.58
N SER A 244 -8.50 -3.91 0.38
CA SER A 244 -9.36 -4.92 1.03
C SER A 244 -8.66 -5.62 2.19
N GLN A 245 -7.65 -4.99 2.80
CA GLN A 245 -6.86 -5.53 3.92
C GLN A 245 -6.29 -6.95 3.68
N TYR A 246 -6.05 -7.32 2.42
CA TYR A 246 -5.63 -8.69 2.04
C TYR A 246 -6.63 -9.79 2.42
N SER A 247 -7.88 -9.44 2.74
CA SER A 247 -8.88 -10.39 3.24
C SER A 247 -9.88 -10.77 2.14
N PRO A 248 -9.78 -11.98 1.55
CA PRO A 248 -10.72 -12.44 0.54
C PRO A 248 -12.12 -12.69 1.11
N SER A 249 -12.24 -13.09 2.39
CA SER A 249 -13.53 -13.29 3.05
C SER A 249 -14.26 -11.98 3.29
N LEU A 250 -13.56 -10.95 3.78
CA LEU A 250 -14.08 -9.59 3.91
C LEU A 250 -14.65 -9.10 2.59
N LEU A 251 -13.86 -9.22 1.51
CA LEU A 251 -14.28 -8.76 0.21
C LEU A 251 -15.47 -9.56 -0.32
N HIS A 252 -15.48 -10.88 -0.16
CA HIS A 252 -16.59 -11.74 -0.53
C HIS A 252 -17.91 -11.32 0.17
N ASP A 253 -17.85 -11.08 1.48
CA ASP A 253 -19.03 -10.73 2.28
C ASP A 253 -19.61 -9.37 1.89
N VAL A 254 -18.74 -8.39 1.61
CA VAL A 254 -19.16 -7.07 1.13
C VAL A 254 -19.72 -7.17 -0.30
N LEU A 255 -19.01 -7.87 -1.19
CA LEU A 255 -19.43 -8.00 -2.58
C LEU A 255 -20.70 -8.82 -2.72
N THR A 256 -21.01 -9.80 -1.89
CA THR A 256 -22.24 -10.60 -2.01
C THR A 256 -23.47 -9.88 -1.47
N ALA A 257 -23.33 -9.04 -0.44
CA ALA A 257 -24.45 -8.31 0.16
C ALA A 257 -24.77 -7.00 -0.61
N PRO A 258 -25.96 -6.88 -1.26
CA PRO A 258 -26.31 -5.69 -2.04
C PRO A 258 -26.27 -4.38 -1.25
N GLU A 259 -26.71 -4.42 0.01
CA GLU A 259 -26.73 -3.29 0.92
C GLU A 259 -25.31 -2.79 1.23
N LYS A 260 -24.36 -3.71 1.48
CA LYS A 260 -22.95 -3.37 1.74
C LYS A 260 -22.25 -2.84 0.50
N ARG A 261 -22.48 -3.44 -0.69
CA ARG A 261 -21.98 -2.89 -1.97
C ARG A 261 -22.48 -1.48 -2.21
N ARG A 262 -23.77 -1.21 -1.94
CA ARG A 262 -24.35 0.12 -2.10
C ARG A 262 -23.74 1.11 -1.11
N LEU A 263 -23.55 0.71 0.15
CA LEU A 263 -22.89 1.53 1.16
C LEU A 263 -21.45 1.86 0.74
N LEU A 264 -20.64 0.86 0.37
CA LEU A 264 -19.27 1.05 -0.11
C LEU A 264 -19.22 2.04 -1.27
N THR A 265 -20.12 1.89 -2.24
CA THR A 265 -20.20 2.81 -3.38
C THR A 265 -20.47 4.25 -2.92
N ASN A 266 -21.39 4.44 -1.97
CA ASN A 266 -21.71 5.77 -1.45
C ASN A 266 -20.57 6.36 -0.62
N GLU A 267 -19.87 5.55 0.18
CA GLU A 267 -18.69 5.97 0.95
C GLU A 267 -17.56 6.42 0.04
N ILE A 268 -17.32 5.72 -1.08
CA ILE A 268 -16.33 6.13 -2.09
C ILE A 268 -16.70 7.48 -2.72
N LEU A 269 -17.96 7.65 -3.13
CA LEU A 269 -18.41 8.90 -3.74
C LEU A 269 -18.28 10.07 -2.75
N LYS A 270 -18.75 9.87 -1.52
CA LYS A 270 -18.62 10.84 -0.42
C LYS A 270 -17.16 11.18 -0.17
N LEU A 271 -16.27 10.19 -0.11
CA LEU A 271 -14.84 10.39 0.07
C LEU A 271 -14.24 11.29 -1.02
N THR A 272 -14.54 11.01 -2.30
CA THR A 272 -14.02 11.81 -3.41
C THR A 272 -14.53 13.25 -3.42
N GLU A 273 -15.76 13.47 -2.95
CA GLU A 273 -16.40 14.77 -2.87
C GLU A 273 -15.86 15.59 -1.70
N GLU A 274 -15.89 15.05 -0.48
CA GLU A 274 -15.45 15.75 0.74
C GLU A 274 -13.96 16.07 0.75
N GLN A 275 -13.14 15.21 0.14
CA GLN A 275 -11.69 15.39 0.11
C GLN A 275 -11.18 16.08 -1.16
N GLY A 276 -12.06 16.34 -2.14
CA GLY A 276 -11.68 16.92 -3.42
C GLY A 276 -10.72 16.04 -4.23
N TYR A 277 -10.84 14.71 -4.11
CA TYR A 277 -9.99 13.79 -4.87
C TYR A 277 -10.44 13.71 -6.32
N HIS A 278 -9.51 13.48 -7.23
CA HIS A 278 -9.77 13.40 -8.67
C HIS A 278 -10.42 12.06 -9.06
N GLY A 279 -10.29 11.05 -8.20
CA GLY A 279 -10.83 9.71 -8.40
C GLY A 279 -10.47 8.79 -7.24
N VAL A 280 -10.58 7.48 -7.45
CA VAL A 280 -10.04 6.45 -6.55
C VAL A 280 -9.40 5.31 -7.32
N GLU A 281 -8.44 4.63 -6.70
CA GLU A 281 -7.90 3.37 -7.17
C GLU A 281 -8.43 2.22 -6.31
N ILE A 282 -9.05 1.23 -6.94
CA ILE A 282 -9.48 0.00 -6.27
C ILE A 282 -8.34 -1.02 -6.34
N GLN A 283 -7.75 -1.35 -5.19
CA GLN A 283 -6.73 -2.38 -5.03
C GLN A 283 -7.27 -3.51 -4.15
N PHE A 284 -8.28 -4.19 -4.68
CA PHE A 284 -8.89 -5.35 -4.02
C PHE A 284 -8.14 -6.62 -4.35
N GLN A 285 -7.50 -7.18 -3.33
CA GLN A 285 -6.61 -8.33 -3.46
C GLN A 285 -6.66 -9.15 -2.16
N PRO A 286 -6.88 -10.48 -2.23
CA PRO A 286 -7.34 -11.23 -3.39
C PRO A 286 -8.85 -11.06 -3.67
N VAL A 287 -9.23 -11.03 -4.95
CA VAL A 287 -10.63 -11.30 -5.37
C VAL A 287 -10.77 -12.81 -5.56
N LEU A 288 -11.80 -13.43 -4.97
CA LEU A 288 -12.07 -14.85 -5.20
C LEU A 288 -12.63 -15.06 -6.61
N GLN A 289 -12.26 -16.15 -7.27
CA GLN A 289 -12.74 -16.46 -8.62
C GLN A 289 -14.28 -16.51 -8.70
N LYS A 290 -14.95 -17.03 -7.66
CA LYS A 290 -16.42 -17.05 -7.57
C LYS A 290 -17.07 -15.66 -7.53
N ASP A 291 -16.31 -14.62 -7.21
CA ASP A 291 -16.77 -13.23 -7.11
C ASP A 291 -16.45 -12.42 -8.37
N GLN A 292 -15.81 -13.00 -9.39
CA GLN A 292 -15.38 -12.32 -10.61
C GLN A 292 -16.47 -11.46 -11.24
N GLU A 293 -17.63 -12.06 -11.52
CA GLU A 293 -18.78 -11.37 -12.14
C GLU A 293 -19.26 -10.21 -11.27
N ARG A 294 -19.38 -10.48 -9.96
CA ARG A 294 -19.94 -9.52 -9.01
C ARG A 294 -19.00 -8.35 -8.76
N PHE A 295 -17.69 -8.59 -8.73
CA PHE A 295 -16.65 -7.57 -8.66
C PHE A 295 -16.68 -6.71 -9.94
N THR A 296 -16.73 -7.34 -11.11
CA THR A 296 -16.71 -6.64 -12.39
C THR A 296 -17.94 -5.76 -12.61
N ASP A 297 -19.13 -6.24 -12.25
CA ASP A 297 -20.38 -5.45 -12.36
C ASP A 297 -20.41 -4.30 -11.36
N TRP A 298 -19.86 -4.52 -10.16
CA TRP A 298 -19.70 -3.45 -9.19
C TRP A 298 -18.73 -2.38 -9.69
N MET A 299 -17.61 -2.75 -10.33
CA MET A 299 -16.67 -1.79 -10.94
C MET A 299 -17.34 -0.95 -12.03
N LYS A 300 -18.15 -1.55 -12.90
CA LYS A 300 -18.97 -0.82 -13.90
C LYS A 300 -19.93 0.17 -13.25
N THR A 301 -20.62 -0.27 -12.20
CA THR A 301 -21.57 0.58 -11.45
C THR A 301 -20.86 1.74 -10.77
N LEU A 302 -19.70 1.48 -10.16
CA LEU A 302 -18.88 2.48 -9.49
C LEU A 302 -18.36 3.51 -10.50
N SER A 303 -17.84 3.06 -11.64
CA SER A 303 -17.37 3.92 -12.73
C SER A 303 -18.44 4.92 -13.18
N LYS A 304 -19.63 4.43 -13.56
CA LYS A 304 -20.75 5.27 -13.98
C LYS A 304 -21.08 6.34 -12.94
N LYS A 305 -21.08 6.00 -11.65
CA LYS A 305 -21.37 6.94 -10.57
C LYS A 305 -20.24 7.94 -10.29
N LEU A 306 -18.99 7.55 -10.46
CA LEU A 306 -17.84 8.45 -10.35
C LEU A 306 -17.83 9.45 -11.51
N HIS A 307 -18.09 9.00 -12.74
CA HIS A 307 -18.19 9.86 -13.92
C HIS A 307 -19.33 10.89 -13.80
N GLN A 308 -20.46 10.54 -13.19
CA GLN A 308 -21.53 11.51 -12.87
C GLN A 308 -21.06 12.68 -11.99
N LYS A 309 -19.99 12.49 -11.23
CA LYS A 309 -19.36 13.50 -10.38
C LYS A 309 -18.04 14.03 -10.96
N ASN A 310 -17.74 13.75 -12.22
CA ASN A 310 -16.47 14.09 -12.88
C ASN A 310 -15.26 13.57 -12.05
N ARG A 311 -15.27 12.27 -11.73
CA ARG A 311 -14.24 11.57 -10.96
C ARG A 311 -13.77 10.32 -11.68
N TRP A 312 -12.49 9.97 -11.52
CA TRP A 312 -11.88 8.82 -12.18
C TRP A 312 -12.03 7.54 -11.35
N LEU A 313 -12.05 6.41 -12.05
CA LEU A 313 -11.88 5.07 -11.50
C LEU A 313 -10.59 4.45 -12.04
N SER A 314 -9.65 4.19 -11.14
CA SER A 314 -8.48 3.34 -11.40
C SER A 314 -8.66 1.97 -10.76
N VAL A 315 -8.05 0.94 -11.34
CA VAL A 315 -8.04 -0.41 -10.77
C VAL A 315 -6.64 -1.01 -10.83
N ALA A 316 -6.18 -1.57 -9.71
CA ALA A 316 -4.96 -2.36 -9.68
C ALA A 316 -5.26 -3.84 -9.95
N VAL A 317 -4.54 -4.44 -10.89
CA VAL A 317 -4.73 -5.84 -11.29
C VAL A 317 -3.44 -6.63 -11.19
N TYR A 318 -3.57 -7.93 -10.89
CA TYR A 318 -2.47 -8.87 -10.95
C TYR A 318 -1.96 -9.02 -12.39
N PRO A 319 -0.66 -9.25 -12.58
CA PRO A 319 -0.08 -9.47 -13.90
C PRO A 319 -0.59 -10.79 -14.50
N LYS A 320 -0.93 -10.77 -15.80
CA LYS A 320 -1.27 -11.94 -16.60
C LYS A 320 -0.46 -11.95 -17.88
N THR A 321 -0.12 -13.13 -18.37
CA THR A 321 0.54 -13.32 -19.67
C THR A 321 -0.35 -14.05 -20.68
N SER A 322 -1.56 -14.44 -20.27
CA SER A 322 -2.55 -15.18 -21.05
C SER A 322 -3.94 -15.04 -20.42
N SER A 323 -4.97 -15.55 -21.11
CA SER A 323 -6.37 -15.50 -20.68
C SER A 323 -6.64 -16.27 -19.39
N SER A 324 -6.09 -17.48 -19.27
CA SER A 324 -5.93 -18.15 -17.97
C SER A 324 -4.68 -17.60 -17.29
N GLY A 325 -4.85 -17.07 -16.08
CA GLY A 325 -3.75 -16.73 -15.21
C GLY A 325 -3.04 -17.98 -14.68
N GLU A 326 -1.88 -17.79 -14.08
CA GLU A 326 -1.13 -18.83 -13.36
C GLU A 326 -1.80 -19.21 -12.03
N ALA A 327 -2.75 -18.39 -11.55
CA ALA A 327 -3.46 -18.60 -10.28
C ALA A 327 -4.94 -18.15 -10.36
N PRO A 328 -5.86 -18.81 -9.62
CA PRO A 328 -7.30 -18.46 -9.61
C PRO A 328 -7.61 -17.00 -9.27
N LEU A 329 -6.75 -16.35 -8.48
CA LEU A 329 -6.87 -14.94 -8.13
C LEU A 329 -6.68 -13.99 -9.33
N GLN A 330 -5.84 -14.40 -10.28
CA GLN A 330 -5.66 -13.65 -11.51
C GLN A 330 -6.92 -13.78 -12.34
N ASP A 331 -7.48 -14.99 -12.49
CA ASP A 331 -8.71 -15.24 -13.26
C ASP A 331 -9.91 -14.43 -12.73
N ALA A 332 -9.94 -14.16 -11.42
CA ALA A 332 -10.97 -13.33 -10.79
C ALA A 332 -11.03 -11.87 -11.31
N GLN A 333 -9.98 -11.39 -11.99
CA GLN A 333 -9.90 -10.04 -12.56
C GLN A 333 -10.05 -10.09 -14.08
N ASN A 334 -11.27 -9.92 -14.59
CA ASN A 334 -11.55 -9.90 -16.03
C ASN A 334 -10.99 -8.62 -16.68
N TRP A 335 -9.82 -8.71 -17.32
CA TRP A 335 -9.12 -7.53 -17.86
C TRP A 335 -9.95 -6.78 -18.91
N ALA A 336 -10.60 -7.46 -19.86
CA ALA A 336 -11.46 -6.80 -20.84
C ALA A 336 -12.56 -5.96 -20.19
N ARG A 337 -13.32 -6.54 -19.27
CA ARG A 337 -14.43 -5.82 -18.62
C ARG A 337 -13.96 -4.76 -17.64
N LEU A 338 -12.82 -4.98 -16.98
CA LEU A 338 -12.21 -3.98 -16.10
C LEU A 338 -11.63 -2.81 -16.91
N GLY A 339 -11.00 -3.04 -18.07
CA GLY A 339 -10.52 -2.00 -18.97
C GLY A 339 -11.63 -1.19 -19.64
N GLN A 340 -12.80 -1.80 -19.87
CA GLN A 340 -14.01 -1.07 -20.26
C GLN A 340 -14.54 -0.16 -19.14
N ALA A 341 -14.50 -0.64 -17.89
CA ALA A 341 -15.05 0.09 -16.75
C ALA A 341 -14.14 1.19 -16.21
N ALA A 342 -12.83 0.92 -16.10
CA ALA A 342 -11.88 1.83 -15.49
C ALA A 342 -11.34 2.87 -16.50
N ASP A 343 -10.93 4.01 -15.96
CA ASP A 343 -10.19 5.05 -16.67
C ASP A 343 -8.72 4.63 -16.81
N THR A 344 -8.14 4.02 -15.77
CA THR A 344 -6.79 3.47 -15.80
C THR A 344 -6.73 2.07 -15.17
N VAL A 345 -6.00 1.15 -15.81
CA VAL A 345 -5.70 -0.19 -15.29
C VAL A 345 -4.21 -0.27 -14.95
N LYS A 346 -3.89 -0.37 -13.66
CA LYS A 346 -2.52 -0.48 -13.16
C LYS A 346 -2.15 -1.94 -12.97
N ILE A 347 -1.33 -2.47 -13.87
CA ILE A 347 -0.86 -3.85 -13.82
C ILE A 347 0.31 -3.93 -12.84
N MET A 348 0.16 -4.69 -11.76
CA MET A 348 1.15 -4.89 -10.70
C MET A 348 2.31 -5.79 -11.17
N ALA A 349 3.11 -5.29 -12.13
CA ALA A 349 4.16 -6.04 -12.82
C ALA A 349 5.47 -6.12 -12.00
N TYR A 350 5.36 -6.70 -10.81
CA TYR A 350 6.44 -6.97 -9.87
C TYR A 350 6.20 -8.29 -9.12
N HIS A 351 7.17 -8.70 -8.30
CA HIS A 351 7.17 -9.98 -7.56
C HIS A 351 7.23 -11.21 -8.48
N TYR A 352 7.91 -11.11 -9.64
CA TYR A 352 8.19 -12.26 -10.50
C TYR A 352 8.95 -13.36 -9.74
N SER A 353 10.01 -12.95 -9.04
CA SER A 353 10.73 -13.76 -8.06
C SER A 353 10.27 -13.38 -6.65
N TRP A 354 9.62 -14.31 -5.96
CA TRP A 354 9.15 -14.12 -4.59
C TRP A 354 9.75 -15.17 -3.64
N GLU A 355 9.51 -16.45 -3.92
CA GLU A 355 9.98 -17.54 -3.05
C GLU A 355 11.49 -17.78 -3.17
N LYS A 356 12.05 -17.53 -4.35
CA LYS A 356 13.47 -17.74 -4.65
C LYS A 356 14.11 -16.43 -5.09
N PRO A 357 15.40 -16.22 -4.79
CA PRO A 357 16.13 -15.03 -5.24
C PRO A 357 16.06 -14.87 -6.75
N GLY A 358 15.82 -13.64 -7.20
CA GLY A 358 15.77 -13.32 -8.61
C GLY A 358 15.18 -11.94 -8.89
N PRO A 359 15.05 -11.57 -10.18
CA PRO A 359 14.57 -10.26 -10.59
C PRO A 359 13.09 -10.06 -10.22
N SER A 360 12.73 -8.85 -9.79
CA SER A 360 11.33 -8.51 -9.45
C SER A 360 10.47 -8.33 -10.70
N ALA A 361 11.04 -7.78 -11.78
CA ALA A 361 10.31 -7.41 -12.99
C ALA A 361 11.19 -7.58 -14.26
N PRO A 362 11.59 -8.81 -14.64
CA PRO A 362 12.44 -9.03 -15.81
C PRO A 362 11.75 -8.61 -17.11
N LEU A 363 12.49 -7.99 -18.04
CA LEU A 363 11.95 -7.43 -19.30
C LEU A 363 11.11 -8.42 -20.12
N SER A 364 11.59 -9.66 -20.26
CA SER A 364 10.87 -10.72 -21.01
C SER A 364 9.51 -11.08 -20.41
N TRP A 365 9.31 -10.85 -19.11
CA TRP A 365 8.02 -11.03 -18.46
C TRP A 365 7.12 -9.81 -18.66
N LEU A 366 7.68 -8.60 -18.58
CA LEU A 366 6.97 -7.36 -18.90
C LEU A 366 6.43 -7.37 -20.34
N GLU A 367 7.22 -7.86 -21.30
CA GLU A 367 6.80 -8.04 -22.70
C GLU A 367 5.59 -8.96 -22.83
N LYS A 368 5.60 -10.11 -22.16
CA LYS A 368 4.47 -11.05 -22.17
C LYS A 368 3.23 -10.45 -21.54
N ILE A 369 3.39 -9.69 -20.44
CA ILE A 369 2.29 -8.98 -19.79
C ILE A 369 1.65 -7.99 -20.76
N LEU A 370 2.44 -7.10 -21.35
CA LEU A 370 1.95 -6.03 -22.21
C LEU A 370 1.37 -6.54 -23.54
N THR A 371 1.97 -7.59 -24.09
CA THR A 371 1.46 -8.28 -25.29
C THR A 371 0.08 -8.86 -25.06
N TYR A 372 -0.19 -9.39 -23.86
CA TYR A 372 -1.52 -9.86 -23.51
C TYR A 372 -2.45 -8.70 -23.13
N ALA A 373 -1.96 -7.71 -22.36
CA ALA A 373 -2.75 -6.59 -21.89
C ALA A 373 -3.41 -5.79 -23.03
N GLN A 374 -2.68 -5.51 -24.11
CA GLN A 374 -3.21 -4.76 -25.26
C GLN A 374 -4.28 -5.50 -26.06
N LYS A 375 -4.44 -6.82 -25.87
CA LYS A 375 -5.54 -7.59 -26.46
C LYS A 375 -6.86 -7.38 -25.70
N GLU A 376 -6.75 -6.98 -24.42
CA GLU A 376 -7.87 -6.93 -23.48
C GLU A 376 -8.22 -5.48 -23.09
N ILE A 377 -7.23 -4.59 -23.03
CA ILE A 377 -7.34 -3.23 -22.51
C ILE A 377 -6.78 -2.28 -23.56
N SER A 378 -7.48 -1.17 -23.84
CA SER A 378 -6.96 -0.14 -24.72
C SER A 378 -5.61 0.41 -24.20
N PRO A 379 -4.56 0.52 -25.03
CA PRO A 379 -3.21 0.87 -24.59
C PRO A 379 -3.13 2.13 -23.71
N GLU A 380 -3.89 3.17 -24.05
CA GLU A 380 -3.91 4.47 -23.37
C GLU A 380 -4.45 4.41 -21.93
N LYS A 381 -5.11 3.30 -21.57
CA LYS A 381 -5.56 3.04 -20.20
C LYS A 381 -4.59 2.18 -19.39
N ILE A 382 -3.57 1.60 -20.03
CA ILE A 382 -2.64 0.66 -19.38
C ILE A 382 -1.55 1.45 -18.66
N TYR A 383 -1.42 1.20 -17.37
CA TYR A 383 -0.31 1.69 -16.55
C TYR A 383 0.49 0.49 -16.06
N LEU A 384 1.76 0.42 -16.43
CA LEU A 384 2.64 -0.66 -15.96
C LEU A 384 3.26 -0.27 -14.61
N SER A 385 2.97 -1.03 -13.55
CA SER A 385 3.56 -0.76 -12.24
C SER A 385 4.95 -1.37 -12.14
N ILE A 386 5.97 -0.53 -12.05
CA ILE A 386 7.39 -0.93 -12.05
C ILE A 386 7.94 -0.83 -10.62
N PRO A 387 8.59 -1.89 -10.10
CA PRO A 387 9.17 -1.86 -8.77
C PRO A 387 10.41 -0.95 -8.72
N THR A 388 10.64 -0.31 -7.58
CA THR A 388 11.84 0.49 -7.28
C THR A 388 12.63 -0.04 -6.10
N HIS A 389 12.02 -0.95 -5.33
CA HIS A 389 12.67 -1.77 -4.33
C HIS A 389 12.95 -3.18 -4.87
N GLY A 390 13.75 -3.92 -4.12
CA GLY A 390 13.98 -5.33 -4.30
C GLY A 390 13.75 -6.12 -3.02
N TYR A 391 14.48 -7.21 -2.86
CA TYR A 391 14.31 -8.13 -1.75
C TYR A 391 15.64 -8.76 -1.34
N LEU A 392 15.70 -9.12 -0.07
CA LEU A 392 16.76 -9.92 0.51
C LEU A 392 16.22 -11.31 0.84
N TRP A 393 16.95 -12.34 0.43
CA TRP A 393 16.63 -13.73 0.71
C TRP A 393 17.73 -14.39 1.52
N SER A 394 17.34 -15.39 2.29
CA SER A 394 18.20 -16.48 2.72
C SER A 394 18.14 -17.63 1.72
N ASP A 395 18.94 -18.68 1.94
CA ASP A 395 18.87 -19.90 1.14
C ASP A 395 17.50 -20.61 1.20
N VAL A 396 16.68 -20.31 2.22
CA VAL A 396 15.39 -21.00 2.46
C VAL A 396 14.17 -20.11 2.25
N ASN A 397 14.25 -18.82 2.57
CA ASN A 397 13.11 -17.91 2.60
C ASN A 397 13.49 -16.50 2.15
N GLN A 398 12.54 -15.78 1.57
CA GLN A 398 12.56 -14.32 1.50
C GLN A 398 12.51 -13.74 2.92
N LEU A 399 13.31 -12.70 3.18
CA LEU A 399 13.50 -12.14 4.52
C LEU A 399 12.85 -10.78 4.66
N ALA A 400 13.13 -9.89 3.72
CA ALA A 400 12.72 -8.50 3.80
C ALA A 400 12.68 -7.85 2.40
N PRO A 401 11.82 -6.84 2.19
CA PRO A 401 12.05 -5.87 1.12
C PRO A 401 13.41 -5.18 1.30
N LEU A 402 13.96 -4.67 0.20
CA LEU A 402 15.26 -4.01 0.19
C LEU A 402 15.19 -2.75 -0.69
N THR A 403 15.33 -1.58 -0.09
CA THR A 403 15.47 -0.31 -0.82
C THR A 403 16.85 -0.19 -1.47
N TYR A 404 17.01 0.75 -2.40
CA TYR A 404 18.32 1.01 -3.01
C TYR A 404 19.37 1.44 -1.97
N GLU A 405 19.00 2.31 -1.03
CA GLU A 405 19.91 2.81 0.02
C GLU A 405 20.39 1.69 0.95
N GLU A 406 19.47 0.81 1.38
CA GLU A 406 19.83 -0.36 2.18
C GLU A 406 20.75 -1.31 1.39
N ALA A 407 20.50 -1.50 0.10
CA ALA A 407 21.37 -2.30 -0.76
C ALA A 407 22.79 -1.71 -0.82
N GLN A 408 22.92 -0.39 -1.03
CA GLN A 408 24.24 0.27 -1.06
C GLN A 408 24.97 0.16 0.28
N THR A 409 24.24 0.29 1.39
CA THR A 409 24.79 0.12 2.74
C THR A 409 25.35 -1.29 2.93
N LEU A 410 24.60 -2.33 2.56
CA LEU A 410 25.06 -3.72 2.63
C LEU A 410 26.26 -3.99 1.72
N ILE A 411 26.29 -3.40 0.52
CA ILE A 411 27.42 -3.53 -0.41
C ILE A 411 28.70 -3.00 0.21
N GLN A 412 28.64 -1.82 0.83
CA GLN A 412 29.79 -1.19 1.49
C GLN A 412 30.22 -1.97 2.75
N GLN A 413 29.28 -2.26 3.65
CA GLN A 413 29.56 -2.93 4.93
C GLN A 413 30.06 -4.37 4.79
N ARG A 414 29.73 -5.04 3.68
CA ARG A 414 30.12 -6.44 3.43
C ARG A 414 31.19 -6.58 2.35
N GLU A 415 31.63 -5.46 1.79
CA GLU A 415 32.63 -5.38 0.72
C GLU A 415 32.33 -6.34 -0.44
N VAL A 416 31.04 -6.47 -0.78
CA VAL A 416 30.60 -7.43 -1.79
C VAL A 416 30.52 -6.82 -3.17
N ARG A 417 30.86 -7.63 -4.18
CA ARG A 417 30.75 -7.26 -5.58
C ARG A 417 29.29 -7.33 -6.02
N VAL A 418 28.84 -6.27 -6.71
CA VAL A 418 27.55 -6.25 -7.41
C VAL A 418 27.69 -6.96 -8.75
N HIS A 419 26.75 -7.84 -9.03
CA HIS A 419 26.58 -8.55 -10.28
C HIS A 419 25.27 -8.10 -10.96
N ARG A 420 25.13 -8.43 -12.24
CA ARG A 420 23.87 -8.29 -12.97
C ARG A 420 23.43 -9.63 -13.52
N ASP A 421 22.13 -9.88 -13.49
CA ASP A 421 21.56 -11.04 -14.17
C ASP A 421 21.43 -10.79 -15.69
N LYS A 422 20.94 -11.79 -16.41
CA LYS A 422 20.70 -11.69 -17.86
C LYS A 422 19.67 -10.62 -18.26
N ASN A 423 18.86 -10.14 -17.31
CA ASN A 423 17.86 -9.08 -17.51
C ASN A 423 18.42 -7.69 -17.12
N GLY A 424 19.69 -7.63 -16.67
CA GLY A 424 20.36 -6.41 -16.21
C GLY A 424 20.02 -6.00 -14.78
N GLU A 425 19.32 -6.84 -14.02
CA GLU A 425 18.91 -6.57 -12.64
C GLU A 425 20.10 -6.77 -11.70
N ALA A 426 20.29 -5.80 -10.78
CA ALA A 426 21.43 -5.80 -9.87
C ALA A 426 21.20 -6.80 -8.74
N TRP A 427 22.25 -7.56 -8.42
CA TRP A 427 22.22 -8.51 -7.32
C TRP A 427 23.59 -8.70 -6.69
N PHE A 428 23.61 -9.14 -5.44
CA PHE A 428 24.82 -9.55 -4.73
C PHE A 428 24.53 -10.67 -3.75
N ARG A 429 25.58 -11.36 -3.30
CA ARG A 429 25.48 -12.44 -2.31
C ARG A 429 26.58 -12.30 -1.27
N TYR A 430 26.24 -12.50 0.00
CA TYR A 430 27.19 -12.48 1.12
C TYR A 430 26.85 -13.60 2.13
N GLN A 431 27.78 -13.92 3.01
CA GLN A 431 27.56 -14.90 4.09
C GLN A 431 27.17 -14.18 5.38
N ARG A 432 26.20 -14.75 6.13
CA ARG A 432 25.86 -14.35 7.50
C ARG A 432 25.82 -15.61 8.37
N GLY A 433 26.91 -15.86 9.09
CA GLY A 433 27.14 -17.16 9.74
C GLY A 433 27.23 -18.28 8.70
N GLU A 434 26.52 -19.38 8.91
CA GLU A 434 26.49 -20.53 8.00
C GLU A 434 25.52 -20.37 6.82
N ARG A 435 24.71 -19.29 6.79
CA ARG A 435 23.69 -19.08 5.75
C ARG A 435 24.08 -17.96 4.82
N ALA A 436 23.89 -18.18 3.53
CA ALA A 436 24.08 -17.12 2.57
C ALA A 436 22.84 -16.24 2.48
N ARG A 437 23.09 -14.99 2.10
CA ARG A 437 22.08 -14.00 1.81
C ARG A 437 22.25 -13.55 0.38
N THR A 438 21.16 -13.56 -0.38
CA THR A 438 21.13 -13.09 -1.77
C THR A 438 20.20 -11.91 -1.85
N ALA A 439 20.68 -10.79 -2.39
CA ALA A 439 19.89 -9.59 -2.61
C ALA A 439 19.70 -9.38 -4.11
N TYR A 440 18.48 -9.06 -4.54
CA TYR A 440 18.21 -8.43 -5.83
C TYR A 440 17.57 -7.08 -5.56
N TYR A 441 18.00 -6.04 -6.26
CA TYR A 441 17.48 -4.68 -6.09
C TYR A 441 17.41 -3.93 -7.42
N GLN A 442 16.69 -2.80 -7.42
CA GLN A 442 16.51 -1.96 -8.61
C GLN A 442 17.48 -0.80 -8.56
N ASP A 443 18.09 -0.47 -9.70
CA ASP A 443 18.94 0.70 -9.87
C ASP A 443 18.59 1.45 -11.16
N ALA A 444 19.17 2.64 -11.34
CA ALA A 444 18.90 3.45 -12.52
C ALA A 444 19.29 2.75 -13.84
N PHE A 445 20.22 1.79 -13.82
CA PHE A 445 20.58 1.03 -15.01
C PHE A 445 19.48 0.05 -15.41
N SER A 446 18.99 -0.77 -14.49
CA SER A 446 17.90 -1.73 -14.80
C SER A 446 16.59 -1.00 -15.06
N TYR A 447 16.34 0.12 -14.38
CA TYR A 447 15.17 0.96 -14.61
C TYR A 447 15.18 1.62 -15.99
N ARG A 448 16.33 2.19 -16.43
CA ARG A 448 16.48 2.77 -17.77
C ARG A 448 16.18 1.78 -18.89
N GLN A 449 16.60 0.54 -18.74
CA GLN A 449 16.30 -0.50 -19.72
C GLN A 449 14.78 -0.75 -19.83
N LYS A 450 14.07 -0.77 -18.70
CA LYS A 450 12.60 -0.88 -18.68
C LYS A 450 11.95 0.32 -19.36
N ILE A 451 12.31 1.55 -19.00
CA ILE A 451 11.73 2.75 -19.62
C ILE A 451 11.98 2.78 -21.13
N ARG A 452 13.21 2.56 -21.59
CA ARG A 452 13.51 2.50 -23.04
C ARG A 452 12.73 1.41 -23.77
N PHE A 453 12.57 0.25 -23.14
CA PHE A 453 11.77 -0.84 -23.70
C PHE A 453 10.31 -0.41 -23.88
N LEU A 454 9.71 0.23 -22.86
CA LEU A 454 8.33 0.72 -22.94
C LEU A 454 8.18 1.80 -24.01
N MET A 455 9.01 2.84 -23.98
CA MET A 455 8.97 3.94 -24.94
C MET A 455 9.11 3.47 -26.38
N LYS A 456 10.00 2.49 -26.62
CA LYS A 456 10.27 2.00 -27.98
C LYS A 456 9.20 1.03 -28.49
N GLN A 457 8.72 0.12 -27.65
CA GLN A 457 7.89 -1.02 -28.08
C GLN A 457 6.40 -0.83 -27.78
N TYR A 458 6.07 0.09 -26.86
CA TYR A 458 4.71 0.34 -26.39
C TYR A 458 4.48 1.86 -26.19
N PRO A 459 4.65 2.69 -27.24
CA PRO A 459 4.53 4.14 -27.14
C PRO A 459 3.12 4.64 -26.79
N ASP A 460 2.09 3.80 -27.01
CA ASP A 460 0.69 4.16 -26.78
C ASP A 460 0.21 3.88 -25.34
N LEU A 461 1.10 3.42 -24.45
CA LEU A 461 0.72 3.17 -23.05
C LEU A 461 0.33 4.47 -22.34
N GLY A 462 -0.73 4.39 -21.51
CA GLY A 462 -1.17 5.49 -20.68
C GLY A 462 -0.09 5.97 -19.69
N GLY A 463 0.70 5.05 -19.14
CA GLY A 463 1.84 5.43 -18.32
C GLY A 463 2.53 4.31 -17.55
N ILE A 464 3.28 4.73 -16.54
CA ILE A 464 3.91 3.86 -15.54
C ILE A 464 3.39 4.20 -14.14
N ALA A 465 3.38 3.21 -13.26
CA ALA A 465 3.15 3.39 -11.83
C ALA A 465 4.41 3.02 -11.03
N HIS A 466 5.06 4.01 -10.44
CA HIS A 466 6.29 3.87 -9.66
C HIS A 466 5.97 3.27 -8.28
N TRP A 467 6.32 2.00 -8.06
CA TRP A 467 6.08 1.26 -6.82
C TRP A 467 7.42 0.99 -6.11
N TYR A 468 7.80 1.73 -5.07
CA TYR A 468 7.11 2.88 -4.47
C TYR A 468 8.09 4.02 -4.19
N LEU A 469 7.54 5.20 -3.98
CA LEU A 469 8.30 6.43 -3.78
C LEU A 469 9.04 6.41 -2.44
N GLY A 470 10.35 6.64 -2.47
CA GLY A 470 11.26 6.59 -1.32
C GLY A 470 12.23 5.41 -1.35
N ALA A 471 11.94 4.34 -2.10
CA ALA A 471 12.79 3.15 -2.14
C ALA A 471 13.80 3.13 -3.30
N GLU A 472 13.64 4.03 -4.26
CA GLU A 472 14.36 4.06 -5.53
C GLU A 472 15.83 4.51 -5.43
N ASP A 473 16.64 4.11 -6.42
CA ASP A 473 17.88 4.81 -6.76
C ASP A 473 17.53 6.26 -7.15
N PRO A 474 18.10 7.29 -6.50
CA PRO A 474 17.83 8.68 -6.83
C PRO A 474 18.07 9.03 -8.31
N ASN A 475 18.96 8.31 -8.99
CA ASN A 475 19.24 8.51 -10.41
C ASN A 475 18.11 8.01 -11.35
N ILE A 476 17.11 7.28 -10.84
CA ILE A 476 15.91 6.90 -11.61
C ILE A 476 15.15 8.14 -12.10
N TRP A 477 15.12 9.20 -11.31
CA TRP A 477 14.49 10.46 -11.71
C TRP A 477 15.22 11.12 -12.90
N ALA A 478 16.55 11.05 -12.94
CA ALA A 478 17.31 11.52 -14.11
C ALA A 478 17.06 10.64 -15.36
N VAL A 479 16.77 9.36 -15.17
CA VAL A 479 16.34 8.45 -16.25
C VAL A 479 14.98 8.86 -16.79
N LEU A 480 13.99 9.06 -15.91
CA LEU A 480 12.64 9.46 -16.32
C LEU A 480 12.67 10.78 -17.09
N LYS A 481 13.32 11.82 -16.55
CA LYS A 481 13.47 13.12 -17.22
C LYS A 481 14.12 13.06 -18.61
N LYS A 482 14.98 12.07 -18.86
CA LYS A 482 15.73 11.96 -20.11
C LYS A 482 15.02 11.11 -21.15
N GLU A 483 14.37 10.03 -20.71
CA GLU A 483 13.85 8.99 -21.59
C GLU A 483 12.33 9.10 -21.81
N ASN A 484 11.60 9.92 -21.04
CA ASN A 484 10.15 10.17 -21.12
C ASN A 484 9.86 11.69 -21.08
#